data_AF-A0A0F9FS25-F1
#
_entry.id   AF-A0A0F9FS25-F1
#
_cell.length_a   1.000
_cell.length_b   1.000
_cell.length_c   1.000
_cell.angle_alpha   90.00
_cell.angle_beta   90.00
_cell.angle_gamma   90.00
#
_symmetry.space_group_name_H-M   'P 1'
#
loop_
_entity.id
_entity.type
_entity.pdbx_description
1 polymer ?
#
loop_
_entity_poly.entity_id
_entity_poly.type
_entity_poly.pdbx_seq_one_letter_code
_entity_poly.pdbx_strand_id
1 'polypeptide(L)'
;MLDFSRPISRQSFGEVINELDGLSPSHKKSTLSGGQLKTLVATIFTYGLHYDEVSEEQRKLLLKAILDGKQPLFELSEAFARHLINNLDRHARSQLEALQDIEYDLKRPLSNEPLVDFVEMELLDQTTSYRKWEYGRFSVAYFAAHLSMQVGWENVEQNVQEIKPRPEVYLKSFGKELENSRFGLDAHEKSLLYLIAKAKLWPEKTTMADYLLVGSIAQHHLLGLSLRSEKLAKAIENALERTPTINKRRGGPKL
;
A
#
# COMPACT_ATOMS: atom_id res chain seq x y z
N MET A 1 -3.60 12.00 13.75
CA MET A 1 -3.34 10.63 13.26
C MET A 1 -4.58 10.19 12.50
N LEU A 2 -4.42 9.57 11.33
CA LEU A 2 -5.55 9.07 10.54
C LEU A 2 -6.33 8.00 11.31
N ASP A 3 -7.66 8.13 11.26
CA ASP A 3 -8.58 7.10 11.72
C ASP A 3 -8.84 6.10 10.59
N PHE A 4 -8.17 4.94 10.68
CA PHE A 4 -8.34 3.82 9.75
C PHE A 4 -9.52 2.91 10.10
N SER A 5 -10.25 3.17 11.20
CA SER A 5 -11.39 2.34 11.61
C SER A 5 -12.66 2.64 10.82
N ARG A 6 -12.74 3.82 10.20
CA ARG A 6 -13.89 4.22 9.39
C ARG A 6 -13.99 3.35 8.14
N PRO A 7 -15.18 2.80 7.84
CA PRO A 7 -15.35 1.99 6.65
C PRO A 7 -15.08 2.81 5.38
N ILE A 8 -14.44 2.15 4.41
CA ILE A 8 -14.19 2.68 3.08
C ILE A 8 -14.94 1.81 2.06
N SER A 9 -15.45 2.45 1.00
CA SER A 9 -16.01 1.73 -0.15
C SER A 9 -14.90 0.99 -0.90
N ARG A 10 -15.21 -0.19 -1.45
CA ARG A 10 -14.33 -0.94 -2.36
C ARG A 10 -14.71 -0.81 -3.83
N GLN A 11 -15.64 0.11 -4.14
CA GLN A 11 -16.09 0.34 -5.51
C GLN A 11 -14.91 0.76 -6.40
N SER A 12 -14.64 -0.01 -7.44
CA SER A 12 -13.61 0.24 -8.45
C SER A 12 -14.05 1.30 -9.45
N PHE A 13 -13.09 1.90 -10.15
CA PHE A 13 -13.40 2.84 -11.22
C PHE A 13 -14.23 2.18 -12.35
N GLY A 14 -13.93 0.93 -12.70
CA GLY A 14 -14.70 0.17 -13.69
C GLY A 14 -16.17 -0.02 -13.31
N GLU A 15 -16.46 -0.25 -12.02
CA GLU A 15 -17.85 -0.32 -11.52
C GLU A 15 -18.57 1.03 -11.65
N VAL A 16 -17.89 2.15 -11.37
CA VAL A 16 -18.45 3.49 -11.57
C VAL A 16 -18.83 3.72 -13.05
N ILE A 17 -17.94 3.34 -13.98
CA ILE A 17 -18.23 3.46 -15.41
C ILE A 17 -19.43 2.60 -15.81
N ASN A 18 -19.47 1.34 -15.38
CA ASN A 18 -20.56 0.43 -15.70
C ASN A 18 -21.92 0.91 -15.15
N GLU A 19 -21.95 1.46 -13.93
CA GLU A 19 -23.16 2.06 -13.34
C GLU A 19 -23.67 3.24 -14.15
N LEU A 20 -22.77 4.09 -14.65
CA LEU A 20 -23.12 5.26 -15.44
C LEU A 20 -23.53 4.87 -16.87
N ASP A 21 -22.82 3.93 -17.51
CA ASP A 21 -23.14 3.38 -18.85
C ASP A 21 -24.54 2.76 -18.90
N GLY A 22 -24.98 2.14 -17.79
CA GLY A 22 -26.33 1.61 -17.64
C GLY A 22 -27.43 2.68 -17.54
N LEU A 23 -27.07 3.95 -17.25
CA LEU A 23 -28.00 5.06 -17.03
C LEU A 23 -28.11 6.02 -18.23
N SER A 24 -27.06 6.20 -19.02
CA SER A 24 -27.15 7.01 -20.25
C SER A 24 -25.95 6.79 -21.20
N PRO A 25 -26.11 6.17 -22.39
CA PRO A 25 -25.00 5.77 -23.26
C PRO A 25 -24.19 6.94 -23.90
N SER A 26 -24.46 8.20 -23.54
CA SER A 26 -23.73 9.38 -24.01
C SER A 26 -22.83 9.98 -22.92
N HIS A 27 -21.87 9.21 -22.39
CA HIS A 27 -20.85 9.75 -21.48
C HIS A 27 -19.89 10.68 -22.21
N LYS A 28 -20.17 11.97 -22.10
CA LYS A 28 -19.13 13.00 -22.18
C LYS A 28 -18.96 13.75 -20.86
N LYS A 29 -20.02 13.82 -20.04
CA LYS A 29 -20.10 14.63 -18.82
C LYS A 29 -21.18 14.07 -17.88
N SER A 30 -20.85 13.81 -16.62
CA SER A 30 -21.81 13.31 -15.63
C SER A 30 -21.45 13.83 -14.24
N THR A 31 -22.47 14.20 -13.45
CA THR A 31 -22.33 14.45 -12.01
C THR A 31 -22.17 13.13 -11.28
N LEU A 32 -21.29 13.09 -10.29
CA LEU A 32 -21.00 11.86 -9.53
C LEU A 32 -21.66 11.89 -8.16
N SER A 33 -22.19 10.76 -7.71
CA SER A 33 -22.52 10.61 -6.30
C SER A 33 -21.26 10.75 -5.43
N GLY A 34 -21.43 11.07 -4.14
CA GLY A 34 -20.29 11.19 -3.23
C GLY A 34 -19.42 9.93 -3.15
N GLY A 35 -19.99 8.74 -3.34
CA GLY A 35 -19.22 7.49 -3.42
C GLY A 35 -18.38 7.39 -4.70
N GLN A 36 -18.98 7.67 -5.85
CA GLN A 36 -18.32 7.64 -7.16
C GLN A 36 -17.22 8.71 -7.26
N LEU A 37 -17.46 9.91 -6.72
CA LEU A 37 -16.44 10.96 -6.65
C LEU A 37 -15.23 10.52 -5.83
N LYS A 38 -15.46 9.91 -4.65
CA LYS A 38 -14.35 9.36 -3.83
C LYS A 38 -13.55 8.29 -4.56
N THR A 39 -14.21 7.46 -5.36
CA THR A 39 -13.54 6.47 -6.20
C THR A 39 -12.65 7.15 -7.25
N LEU A 40 -13.16 8.17 -7.95
CA LEU A 40 -12.37 8.91 -8.92
C LEU A 40 -11.17 9.64 -8.28
N VAL A 41 -11.38 10.30 -7.13
CA VAL A 41 -10.30 10.93 -6.33
C VAL A 41 -9.24 9.90 -5.97
N ALA A 42 -9.63 8.71 -5.48
CA ALA A 42 -8.69 7.65 -5.10
C ALA A 42 -7.88 7.15 -6.29
N THR A 43 -8.50 7.02 -7.47
CA THR A 43 -7.81 6.60 -8.69
C THR A 43 -6.80 7.64 -9.18
N ILE A 44 -7.16 8.93 -9.20
CA ILE A 44 -6.23 10.01 -9.59
C ILE A 44 -5.09 10.11 -8.57
N PHE A 45 -5.40 9.98 -7.27
CA PHE A 45 -4.38 9.94 -6.22
C PHE A 45 -3.39 8.80 -6.45
N THR A 46 -3.86 7.58 -6.69
CA THR A 46 -2.99 6.43 -6.94
C THR A 46 -2.11 6.67 -8.16
N TYR A 47 -2.65 7.24 -9.24
CA TYR A 47 -1.85 7.61 -10.41
C TYR A 47 -0.77 8.63 -10.07
N GLY A 48 -1.14 9.73 -9.39
CA GLY A 48 -0.19 10.79 -9.02
C GLY A 48 0.89 10.31 -8.05
N LEU A 49 0.55 9.46 -7.09
CA LEU A 49 1.49 8.95 -6.10
C LEU A 49 2.60 8.08 -6.72
N HIS A 50 2.26 7.33 -7.78
CA HIS A 50 3.17 6.42 -8.49
C HIS A 50 3.60 6.95 -9.87
N TYR A 51 3.35 8.22 -10.15
CA TYR A 51 3.59 8.84 -11.46
C TYR A 51 5.04 8.71 -11.94
N ASP A 52 6.00 8.81 -11.01
CA ASP A 52 7.44 8.73 -11.25
C ASP A 52 8.03 7.33 -11.06
N GLU A 53 7.22 6.32 -10.80
CA GLU A 53 7.68 4.93 -10.76
C GLU A 53 8.03 4.40 -12.16
N VAL A 54 7.45 4.98 -13.21
CA VAL A 54 7.62 4.56 -14.61
C VAL A 54 8.16 5.68 -15.48
N SER A 55 8.77 5.34 -16.62
CA SER A 55 9.23 6.34 -17.59
C SER A 55 8.07 7.10 -18.21
N GLU A 56 8.34 8.28 -18.78
CA GLU A 56 7.30 9.13 -19.36
C GLU A 56 6.45 8.42 -20.42
N GLU A 57 7.09 7.56 -21.24
CA GLU A 57 6.44 6.78 -22.29
C GLU A 57 5.46 5.74 -21.72
N GLN A 58 5.70 5.28 -20.49
CA GLN A 58 4.90 4.25 -19.81
C GLN A 58 3.75 4.83 -18.98
N ARG A 59 3.73 6.14 -18.71
CA ARG A 59 2.72 6.78 -17.85
C ARG A 59 1.28 6.58 -18.33
N LYS A 60 1.06 6.56 -19.65
CA LYS A 60 -0.27 6.25 -20.22
C LYS A 60 -0.71 4.81 -19.93
N LEU A 61 0.23 3.86 -19.97
CA LEU A 61 -0.03 2.47 -19.65
C LEU A 61 -0.27 2.28 -18.15
N LEU A 62 0.47 2.98 -17.30
CA LEU A 62 0.24 3.00 -15.86
C LEU A 62 -1.17 3.49 -15.53
N LEU A 63 -1.58 4.66 -16.06
CA LEU A 63 -2.93 5.19 -15.85
C LEU A 63 -3.99 4.16 -16.27
N LYS A 64 -3.83 3.55 -17.45
CA LYS A 64 -4.75 2.52 -17.93
C LYS A 64 -4.79 1.30 -17.00
N ALA A 65 -3.64 0.84 -16.50
CA ALA A 65 -3.58 -0.31 -15.60
C ALA A 65 -4.29 -0.05 -14.27
N ILE A 66 -4.22 1.18 -13.75
CA ILE A 66 -4.94 1.61 -12.55
C ILE A 66 -6.45 1.66 -12.84
N LEU A 67 -6.87 2.35 -13.93
CA LEU A 67 -8.28 2.46 -14.30
C LEU A 67 -8.96 1.10 -14.52
N ASP A 68 -8.22 0.16 -15.13
CA ASP A 68 -8.70 -1.19 -15.40
C ASP A 68 -8.68 -2.10 -14.15
N GLY A 69 -8.13 -1.65 -13.00
CA GLY A 69 -8.00 -2.45 -11.78
C GLY A 69 -7.11 -3.70 -11.94
N LYS A 70 -6.18 -3.70 -12.90
CA LYS A 70 -5.43 -4.90 -13.32
C LYS A 70 -4.22 -5.25 -12.44
N GLN A 71 -3.89 -4.41 -11.46
CA GLN A 71 -2.70 -4.57 -10.61
C GLN A 71 -3.11 -4.56 -9.13
N PRO A 72 -3.07 -5.71 -8.43
CA PRO A 72 -3.70 -5.87 -7.11
C PRO A 72 -3.08 -5.00 -6.01
N LEU A 73 -1.82 -4.59 -6.12
CA LEU A 73 -1.22 -3.75 -5.08
C LEU A 73 -1.59 -2.28 -5.17
N PHE A 74 -2.14 -1.79 -6.29
CA PHE A 74 -2.63 -0.41 -6.34
C PHE A 74 -3.85 -0.17 -5.45
N GLU A 75 -4.58 -1.23 -5.07
CA GLU A 75 -5.64 -1.16 -4.05
C GLU A 75 -5.08 -0.61 -2.71
N LEU A 76 -3.80 -0.82 -2.40
CA LEU A 76 -3.15 -0.21 -1.23
C LEU A 76 -3.30 1.32 -1.26
N SER A 77 -2.91 1.96 -2.36
CA SER A 77 -2.92 3.42 -2.49
C SER A 77 -4.36 3.95 -2.61
N GLU A 78 -5.24 3.23 -3.31
CA GLU A 78 -6.65 3.60 -3.39
C GLU A 78 -7.35 3.53 -2.03
N ALA A 79 -7.11 2.48 -1.25
CA ALA A 79 -7.67 2.32 0.09
C ALA A 79 -7.14 3.41 1.03
N PHE A 80 -5.84 3.71 0.97
CA PHE A 80 -5.25 4.79 1.74
C PHE A 80 -5.87 6.15 1.38
N ALA A 81 -6.07 6.45 0.10
CA ALA A 81 -6.73 7.67 -0.35
C ALA A 81 -8.14 7.81 0.23
N ARG A 82 -8.91 6.72 0.27
CA ARG A 82 -10.26 6.74 0.87
C ARG A 82 -10.22 7.00 2.37
N HIS A 83 -9.21 6.48 3.08
CA HIS A 83 -8.98 6.83 4.47
C HIS A 83 -8.58 8.30 4.63
N LEU A 84 -7.72 8.85 3.77
CA LEU A 84 -7.41 10.29 3.77
C LEU A 84 -8.68 11.13 3.60
N ILE A 85 -9.53 10.79 2.62
CA ILE A 85 -10.79 11.49 2.36
C ILE A 85 -11.70 11.49 3.60
N ASN A 86 -11.81 10.35 4.30
CA ASN A 86 -12.60 10.24 5.52
C ASN A 86 -12.05 11.05 6.71
N ASN A 87 -10.82 11.55 6.59
CA ASN A 87 -10.07 12.28 7.62
C ASN A 87 -9.72 13.72 7.18
N LEU A 88 -10.26 14.21 6.07
CA LEU A 88 -10.09 15.60 5.65
C LEU A 88 -10.55 16.55 6.75
N ASP A 89 -9.81 17.65 6.91
CA ASP A 89 -10.22 18.75 7.75
C ASP A 89 -11.44 19.47 7.18
N ARG A 90 -11.94 20.47 7.90
CA ARG A 90 -13.14 21.20 7.49
C ARG A 90 -12.96 21.91 6.16
N HIS A 91 -11.77 22.45 5.88
CA HIS A 91 -11.53 23.23 4.67
C HIS A 91 -11.48 22.32 3.44
N ALA A 92 -10.64 21.28 3.47
CA ALA A 92 -10.52 20.32 2.39
C ALA A 92 -11.83 19.54 2.15
N ARG A 93 -12.61 19.29 3.20
CA ARG A 93 -13.94 18.68 3.05
C ARG A 93 -14.91 19.58 2.29
N SER A 94 -14.94 20.88 2.57
CA SER A 94 -15.78 21.82 1.82
C SER A 94 -15.35 21.95 0.36
N GLN A 95 -14.05 21.85 0.06
CA GLN A 95 -13.58 21.77 -1.33
C GLN A 95 -14.10 20.49 -2.03
N LEU A 96 -14.00 19.33 -1.36
CA LEU A 96 -14.54 18.07 -1.90
C LEU A 96 -16.06 18.10 -2.09
N GLU A 97 -16.80 18.79 -1.23
CA GLU A 97 -18.25 18.99 -1.37
C GLU A 97 -18.56 19.84 -2.61
N ALA A 98 -17.81 20.92 -2.85
CA ALA A 98 -17.98 21.75 -4.04
C ALA A 98 -17.71 21.00 -5.36
N LEU A 99 -16.86 19.96 -5.32
CA LEU A 99 -16.60 19.09 -6.47
C LEU A 99 -17.81 18.20 -6.83
N GLN A 100 -18.81 18.01 -5.96
CA GLN A 100 -19.96 17.16 -6.27
C GLN A 100 -20.88 17.76 -7.34
N ASP A 101 -20.90 19.08 -7.46
CA ASP A 101 -21.80 19.81 -8.37
C ASP A 101 -21.22 20.02 -9.78
N ILE A 102 -20.09 19.36 -10.09
CA ILE A 102 -19.38 19.50 -11.36
C ILE A 102 -19.60 18.27 -12.26
N GLU A 103 -19.56 18.49 -13.56
CA GLU A 103 -19.58 17.44 -14.58
C GLU A 103 -18.18 16.93 -14.92
N TYR A 104 -18.00 15.60 -14.94
CA TYR A 104 -16.70 14.97 -15.17
C TYR A 104 -16.55 14.30 -16.54
N ASP A 105 -15.39 14.48 -17.18
CA ASP A 105 -14.93 13.66 -18.32
C ASP A 105 -14.24 12.40 -17.76
N LEU A 106 -14.99 11.31 -17.66
CA LEU A 106 -14.49 10.03 -17.13
C LEU A 106 -13.64 9.25 -18.15
N LYS A 107 -13.69 9.61 -19.45
CA LYS A 107 -12.80 9.02 -20.47
C LYS A 107 -11.40 9.60 -20.38
N ARG A 108 -11.29 10.84 -19.89
CA ARG A 108 -10.03 11.52 -19.63
C ARG A 108 -10.02 12.06 -18.18
N PRO A 109 -9.90 11.18 -17.17
CA PRO A 109 -9.96 11.57 -15.75
C PRO A 109 -9.05 12.75 -15.38
N LEU A 110 -7.87 12.83 -16.01
CA LEU A 110 -6.87 13.87 -15.76
C LEU A 110 -7.18 15.22 -16.44
N SER A 111 -8.20 15.33 -17.29
CA SER A 111 -8.63 16.63 -17.83
C SER A 111 -9.61 17.38 -16.92
N ASN A 112 -9.97 16.80 -15.77
CA ASN A 112 -10.84 17.43 -14.79
C ASN A 112 -9.99 18.29 -13.85
N GLU A 113 -9.51 19.45 -14.33
CA GLU A 113 -8.54 20.31 -13.62
C GLU A 113 -8.89 20.57 -12.15
N PRO A 114 -10.13 20.99 -11.77
CA PRO A 114 -10.45 21.26 -10.36
C PRO A 114 -10.29 20.03 -9.45
N LEU A 115 -10.51 18.84 -10.00
CA LEU A 115 -10.36 17.59 -9.28
C LEU A 115 -8.90 17.18 -9.15
N VAL A 116 -8.11 17.38 -10.22
CA VAL A 116 -6.67 17.11 -10.20
C VAL A 116 -6.00 18.04 -9.19
N ASP A 117 -6.30 19.34 -9.22
CA ASP A 117 -5.77 20.33 -8.27
C ASP A 117 -6.10 19.95 -6.82
N PHE A 118 -7.35 19.54 -6.55
CA PHE A 118 -7.75 19.05 -5.24
C PHE A 118 -6.94 17.83 -4.79
N VAL A 119 -6.77 16.84 -5.68
CA VAL A 119 -5.99 15.63 -5.38
C VAL A 119 -4.53 15.97 -5.08
N GLU A 120 -3.94 16.87 -5.86
CA GLU A 120 -2.56 17.32 -5.67
C GLU A 120 -2.39 18.00 -4.31
N MET A 121 -3.17 19.04 -4.05
CA MET A 121 -3.03 19.89 -2.86
C MET A 121 -3.46 19.19 -1.57
N GLU A 122 -4.61 18.51 -1.57
CA GLU A 122 -5.23 18.02 -0.35
C GLU A 122 -4.86 16.58 0.00
N LEU A 123 -4.37 15.80 -0.97
CA LEU A 123 -4.00 14.39 -0.75
C LEU A 123 -2.52 14.11 -1.03
N LEU A 124 -2.01 14.42 -2.23
CA LEU A 124 -0.65 14.07 -2.62
C LEU A 124 0.39 14.86 -1.83
N ASP A 125 0.25 16.17 -1.70
CA ASP A 125 1.16 17.01 -0.93
C ASP A 125 1.23 16.56 0.53
N GLN A 126 0.08 16.26 1.14
CA GLN A 126 0.04 15.75 2.52
C GLN A 126 0.75 14.41 2.64
N THR A 127 0.49 13.48 1.71
CA THR A 127 1.05 12.12 1.72
C THR A 127 2.55 12.13 1.49
N THR A 128 3.04 12.95 0.57
CA THR A 128 4.45 12.99 0.18
C THR A 128 5.29 13.83 1.15
N SER A 129 4.67 14.69 1.97
CA SER A 129 5.31 15.47 3.03
C SER A 129 5.13 14.85 4.42
N TYR A 130 4.22 15.37 5.24
CA TYR A 130 4.13 15.11 6.68
C TYR A 130 3.33 13.86 7.05
N ARG A 131 2.52 13.29 6.12
CA ARG A 131 1.77 12.04 6.32
C ARG A 131 2.42 10.81 5.72
N LYS A 132 3.64 10.92 5.17
CA LYS A 132 4.35 9.77 4.56
C LYS A 132 4.53 8.59 5.51
N TRP A 133 4.72 8.86 6.79
CA TRP A 133 4.81 7.82 7.81
C TRP A 133 3.46 7.13 8.06
N GLU A 134 2.33 7.83 7.91
CA GLU A 134 0.99 7.23 8.02
C GLU A 134 0.72 6.33 6.83
N TYR A 135 1.14 6.76 5.63
CA TYR A 135 1.13 5.92 4.43
C TYR A 135 1.98 4.67 4.63
N GLY A 136 3.22 4.81 5.08
CA GLY A 136 4.09 3.66 5.32
C GLY A 136 3.58 2.71 6.42
N ARG A 137 2.99 3.23 7.49
CA ARG A 137 2.32 2.41 8.52
C ARG A 137 1.16 1.63 7.94
N PHE A 138 0.34 2.28 7.11
CA PHE A 138 -0.75 1.62 6.39
C PHE A 138 -0.22 0.55 5.44
N SER A 139 0.83 0.86 4.66
CA SER A 139 1.49 -0.06 3.75
C SER A 139 2.01 -1.30 4.47
N VAL A 140 2.65 -1.17 5.63
CA VAL A 140 3.09 -2.33 6.43
C VAL A 140 1.92 -3.26 6.75
N ALA A 141 0.80 -2.71 7.23
CA ALA A 141 -0.37 -3.50 7.57
C ALA A 141 -0.95 -4.20 6.33
N TYR A 142 -1.03 -3.48 5.21
CA TYR A 142 -1.50 -3.98 3.93
C TYR A 142 -0.61 -5.11 3.40
N PHE A 143 0.70 -4.87 3.26
CA PHE A 143 1.63 -5.88 2.77
C PHE A 143 1.69 -7.09 3.67
N ALA A 144 1.67 -6.89 4.99
CA ALA A 144 1.67 -8.03 5.89
C ALA A 144 0.43 -8.89 5.65
N ALA A 145 -0.77 -8.31 5.59
CA ALA A 145 -2.00 -9.04 5.29
C ALA A 145 -1.99 -9.71 3.90
N HIS A 146 -1.45 -9.01 2.90
CA HIS A 146 -1.36 -9.51 1.53
C HIS A 146 -0.38 -10.69 1.41
N LEU A 147 0.77 -10.61 2.10
CA LEU A 147 1.78 -11.67 2.12
C LEU A 147 1.43 -12.79 3.12
N SER A 148 0.55 -12.53 4.09
CA SER A 148 0.11 -13.51 5.11
C SER A 148 -0.52 -14.77 4.53
N MET A 149 -1.09 -14.73 3.32
CA MET A 149 -1.71 -15.93 2.74
C MET A 149 -0.74 -17.12 2.63
N GLN A 150 0.56 -16.85 2.54
CA GLN A 150 1.62 -17.88 2.51
C GLN A 150 2.45 -17.90 3.79
N VAL A 151 2.30 -16.92 4.67
CA VAL A 151 3.11 -16.81 5.90
C VAL A 151 2.23 -17.13 7.09
N GLY A 152 2.50 -18.24 7.78
CA GLY A 152 1.85 -18.61 9.04
C GLY A 152 2.25 -17.69 10.20
N TRP A 153 1.90 -16.39 10.12
CA TRP A 153 2.28 -15.37 11.09
C TRP A 153 1.87 -15.71 12.52
N GLU A 154 0.71 -16.34 12.71
CA GLU A 154 0.25 -16.78 14.03
C GLU A 154 1.27 -17.72 14.70
N ASN A 155 1.80 -18.68 13.95
CA ASN A 155 2.83 -19.60 14.45
C ASN A 155 4.15 -18.88 14.75
N VAL A 156 4.53 -17.91 13.90
CA VAL A 156 5.74 -17.11 14.11
C VAL A 156 5.61 -16.24 15.37
N GLU A 157 4.47 -15.57 15.54
CA GLU A 157 4.16 -14.75 16.70
C GLU A 157 4.15 -15.57 17.99
N GLN A 158 3.49 -16.74 17.99
CA GLN A 158 3.50 -17.67 19.13
C GLN A 158 4.93 -18.08 19.51
N ASN A 159 5.73 -18.52 18.53
CA ASN A 159 7.12 -18.90 18.77
C ASN A 159 7.95 -17.73 19.36
N VAL A 160 7.78 -16.52 18.85
CA VAL A 160 8.48 -15.33 19.36
C VAL A 160 8.01 -14.99 20.78
N GLN A 161 6.73 -15.14 21.10
CA GLN A 161 6.19 -14.93 22.45
C GLN A 161 6.70 -15.98 23.45
N GLU A 162 6.87 -17.23 23.04
CA GLU A 162 7.39 -18.31 23.88
C GLU A 162 8.89 -18.14 24.16
N ILE A 163 9.68 -17.89 23.10
CA ILE A 163 11.14 -17.84 23.18
C ILE A 163 11.63 -16.49 23.71
N LYS A 164 10.85 -15.42 23.49
CA LYS A 164 11.19 -14.03 23.84
C LYS A 164 12.61 -13.64 23.38
N PRO A 165 12.95 -13.83 22.09
CA PRO A 165 14.28 -13.49 21.61
C PRO A 165 14.53 -11.98 21.72
N ARG A 166 15.80 -11.61 21.86
CA ARG A 166 16.19 -10.18 21.75
C ARG A 166 15.88 -9.71 20.33
N PRO A 167 15.05 -8.66 20.13
CA PRO A 167 14.61 -8.21 18.80
C PRO A 167 15.77 -7.97 17.85
N GLU A 168 16.85 -7.35 18.32
CA GLU A 168 18.01 -7.00 17.50
C GLU A 168 18.75 -8.25 16.98
N VAL A 169 18.82 -9.30 17.80
CA VAL A 169 19.48 -10.57 17.43
C VAL A 169 18.63 -11.35 16.43
N TYR A 170 17.32 -11.39 16.67
CA TYR A 170 16.39 -12.05 15.75
C TYR A 170 16.40 -11.35 14.39
N LEU A 171 16.18 -10.04 14.38
CA LEU A 171 16.11 -9.26 13.15
C LEU A 171 17.43 -9.30 12.37
N LYS A 172 18.58 -9.31 13.06
CA LYS A 172 19.88 -9.49 12.39
C LYS A 172 19.99 -10.86 11.71
N SER A 173 19.49 -11.91 12.35
CA SER A 173 19.48 -13.26 11.76
C SER A 173 18.50 -13.33 10.58
N PHE A 174 17.31 -12.76 10.74
CA PHE A 174 16.31 -12.66 9.68
C PHE A 174 16.83 -11.90 8.45
N GLY A 175 17.50 -10.77 8.67
CA GLY A 175 18.14 -10.00 7.59
C GLY A 175 19.18 -10.81 6.82
N LYS A 176 19.99 -11.63 7.52
CA LYS A 176 20.93 -12.55 6.86
C LYS A 176 20.22 -13.63 6.04
N GLU A 177 19.11 -14.17 6.52
CA GLU A 177 18.33 -15.13 5.74
C GLU A 177 17.73 -14.50 4.47
N LEU A 178 17.30 -13.23 4.53
CA LEU A 178 16.85 -12.48 3.34
C LEU A 178 18.01 -12.22 2.36
N GLU A 179 19.21 -11.90 2.85
CA GLU A 179 20.42 -11.70 2.04
C GLU A 179 20.86 -12.99 1.33
N ASN A 180 20.85 -14.10 2.04
CA ASN A 180 21.24 -15.42 1.54
C ASN A 180 20.10 -16.11 0.75
N SER A 181 18.95 -15.45 0.62
CA SER A 181 17.80 -16.03 -0.03
C SER A 181 18.06 -16.25 -1.51
N ARG A 182 17.74 -17.45 -2.01
CA ARG A 182 17.87 -17.80 -3.44
C ARG A 182 16.90 -17.05 -4.35
N PHE A 183 16.05 -16.21 -3.78
CA PHE A 183 15.00 -15.52 -4.52
C PHE A 183 15.54 -14.33 -5.31
N GLY A 184 16.77 -13.86 -5.07
CA GLY A 184 17.35 -12.73 -5.82
C GLY A 184 16.58 -11.44 -5.55
N LEU A 185 16.44 -11.10 -4.27
CA LEU A 185 15.74 -9.89 -3.82
C LEU A 185 16.60 -8.64 -3.99
N ASP A 186 15.97 -7.55 -4.41
CA ASP A 186 16.58 -6.22 -4.49
C ASP A 186 16.68 -5.60 -3.09
N ALA A 187 17.50 -4.56 -2.95
CA ALA A 187 17.77 -3.94 -1.65
C ALA A 187 16.50 -3.36 -0.99
N HIS A 188 15.63 -2.73 -1.77
CA HIS A 188 14.35 -2.18 -1.27
C HIS A 188 13.37 -3.29 -0.86
N GLU A 189 13.34 -4.42 -1.59
CA GLU A 189 12.51 -5.57 -1.24
C GLU A 189 12.96 -6.20 0.08
N LYS A 190 14.27 -6.43 0.25
CA LYS A 190 14.84 -6.94 1.51
C LYS A 190 14.50 -6.01 2.67
N SER A 191 14.64 -4.71 2.46
CA SER A 191 14.31 -3.69 3.47
C SER A 191 12.83 -3.72 3.82
N LEU A 192 11.94 -3.82 2.83
CA LEU A 192 10.49 -3.92 3.04
C LEU A 192 10.13 -5.15 3.89
N LEU A 193 10.62 -6.33 3.51
CA LEU A 193 10.33 -7.58 4.24
C LEU A 193 10.87 -7.53 5.68
N TYR A 194 12.06 -6.96 5.88
CA TYR A 194 12.63 -6.69 7.20
C TYR A 194 11.73 -5.80 8.05
N LEU A 195 11.24 -4.69 7.49
CA LEU A 195 10.41 -3.72 8.20
C LEU A 195 9.01 -4.30 8.51
N ILE A 196 8.44 -5.11 7.60
CA ILE A 196 7.20 -5.85 7.85
C ILE A 196 7.37 -6.80 9.04
N ALA A 197 8.43 -7.61 9.06
CA ALA A 197 8.69 -8.54 10.16
C ALA A 197 8.92 -7.80 11.48
N LYS A 198 9.72 -6.71 11.47
CA LYS A 198 9.93 -5.85 12.65
C LYS A 198 8.61 -5.31 13.19
N ALA A 199 7.77 -4.76 12.32
CA ALA A 199 6.51 -4.14 12.70
C ALA A 199 5.46 -5.14 13.20
N LYS A 200 5.45 -6.35 12.65
CA LYS A 200 4.56 -7.43 13.10
C LYS A 200 4.98 -8.02 14.44
N LEU A 201 6.26 -8.34 14.59
CA LEU A 201 6.75 -9.06 15.78
C LEU A 201 7.06 -8.12 16.96
N TRP A 202 7.44 -6.87 16.68
CA TRP A 202 7.78 -5.86 17.69
C TRP A 202 7.22 -4.48 17.32
N PRO A 203 5.89 -4.30 17.32
CA PRO A 203 5.27 -3.02 17.01
C PRO A 203 5.81 -1.88 17.89
N GLU A 204 6.04 -2.13 19.18
CA GLU A 204 6.59 -1.15 20.14
C GLU A 204 8.05 -0.73 19.86
N LYS A 205 8.76 -1.45 18.99
CA LYS A 205 10.14 -1.14 18.58
C LYS A 205 10.20 -0.53 17.17
N THR A 206 9.04 -0.38 16.53
CA THR A 206 8.93 0.20 15.19
C THR A 206 8.77 1.70 15.30
N THR A 207 9.68 2.43 14.67
CA THR A 207 9.81 3.89 14.76
C THR A 207 9.11 4.58 13.59
N MET A 208 8.87 5.88 13.71
CA MET A 208 8.38 6.70 12.60
C MET A 208 9.32 6.66 11.39
N ALA A 209 10.64 6.57 11.61
CA ALA A 209 11.63 6.47 10.54
C ALA A 209 11.49 5.15 9.75
N ASP A 210 11.17 4.05 10.44
CA ASP A 210 10.87 2.77 9.79
C ASP A 210 9.66 2.91 8.85
N TYR A 211 8.59 3.56 9.33
CA TYR A 211 7.41 3.79 8.50
C TYR A 211 7.68 4.77 7.35
N LEU A 212 8.48 5.82 7.55
CA LEU A 212 8.89 6.70 6.44
C LEU A 212 9.60 5.91 5.34
N LEU A 213 10.51 5.01 5.72
CA LEU A 213 11.21 4.16 4.75
C LEU A 213 10.25 3.22 4.02
N VAL A 214 9.29 2.59 4.72
CA VAL A 214 8.27 1.78 4.05
C VAL A 214 7.41 2.62 3.10
N GLY A 215 7.00 3.82 3.53
CA GLY A 215 6.21 4.73 2.70
C GLY A 215 6.95 5.13 1.42
N SER A 216 8.25 5.43 1.53
CA SER A 216 9.12 5.68 0.37
C SER A 216 9.26 4.47 -0.54
N ILE A 217 9.42 3.26 0.01
CA ILE A 217 9.50 2.03 -0.81
C ILE A 217 8.17 1.80 -1.53
N ALA A 218 7.04 1.89 -0.82
CA ALA A 218 5.72 1.72 -1.42
C ALA A 218 5.45 2.78 -2.49
N GLN A 219 5.83 4.04 -2.28
CA GLN A 219 5.64 5.09 -3.27
C GLN A 219 6.39 4.83 -4.58
N HIS A 220 7.66 4.40 -4.51
CA HIS A 220 8.54 4.32 -5.70
C HIS A 220 8.61 2.94 -6.35
N HIS A 221 8.10 1.88 -5.69
CA HIS A 221 8.31 0.50 -6.14
C HIS A 221 7.04 -0.36 -6.10
N LEU A 222 5.83 0.22 -5.98
CA LEU A 222 4.61 -0.56 -5.81
C LEU A 222 4.32 -1.48 -7.00
N LEU A 223 4.50 -1.00 -8.22
CA LEU A 223 4.33 -1.79 -9.43
C LEU A 223 5.34 -2.94 -9.45
N GLY A 224 6.61 -2.67 -9.17
CA GLY A 224 7.66 -3.69 -9.10
C GLY A 224 7.37 -4.77 -8.06
N LEU A 225 6.90 -4.34 -6.87
CA LEU A 225 6.48 -5.22 -5.79
C LEU A 225 5.23 -6.05 -6.18
N SER A 226 4.29 -5.45 -6.92
CA SER A 226 3.07 -6.13 -7.42
C SER A 226 3.43 -7.30 -8.32
N LEU A 227 4.33 -7.07 -9.27
CA LEU A 227 4.78 -8.08 -10.22
C LEU A 227 5.59 -9.21 -9.55
N ARG A 228 6.12 -8.98 -8.34
CA ARG A 228 6.96 -9.94 -7.61
C ARG A 228 6.33 -10.44 -6.32
N SER A 229 5.03 -10.20 -6.11
CA SER A 229 4.30 -10.49 -4.87
C SER A 229 4.46 -11.94 -4.38
N GLU A 230 4.28 -12.93 -5.27
CA GLU A 230 4.46 -14.36 -4.93
C GLU A 230 5.90 -14.68 -4.50
N LYS A 231 6.88 -14.09 -5.19
CA LYS A 231 8.30 -14.27 -4.88
C LYS A 231 8.62 -13.65 -3.52
N LEU A 232 8.07 -12.47 -3.23
CA LEU A 232 8.22 -11.80 -1.94
C LEU A 232 7.62 -12.65 -0.81
N ALA A 233 6.42 -13.18 -1.01
CA ALA A 233 5.72 -14.04 -0.05
C ALA A 233 6.54 -15.29 0.31
N LYS A 234 7.04 -16.02 -0.70
CA LYS A 234 7.92 -17.18 -0.50
C LYS A 234 9.24 -16.81 0.19
N ALA A 235 9.79 -15.63 -0.11
CA ALA A 235 11.05 -15.20 0.48
C ALA A 235 10.91 -14.85 1.97
N ILE A 236 9.84 -14.16 2.36
CA ILE A 236 9.59 -13.86 3.78
C ILE A 236 9.24 -15.12 4.57
N GLU A 237 8.42 -16.01 4.02
CA GLU A 237 8.12 -17.32 4.62
C GLU A 237 9.41 -18.11 4.89
N ASN A 238 10.23 -18.28 3.85
CA ASN A 238 11.47 -19.04 3.96
C ASN A 238 12.46 -18.41 4.96
N ALA A 239 12.58 -17.09 4.98
CA ALA A 239 13.45 -16.40 5.92
C ALA A 239 12.96 -16.55 7.37
N LEU A 240 11.65 -16.51 7.62
CA LEU A 240 11.07 -16.71 8.94
C LEU A 240 11.30 -18.15 9.45
N GLU A 241 11.09 -19.16 8.60
CA GLU A 241 11.33 -20.57 8.94
C GLU A 241 12.80 -20.88 9.26
N ARG A 242 13.72 -20.24 8.52
CA ARG A 242 15.15 -20.46 8.65
C ARG A 242 15.78 -19.65 9.76
N THR A 243 15.16 -18.54 10.15
CA THR A 243 15.66 -17.69 11.24
C THR A 243 15.73 -18.54 12.50
N PRO A 244 16.94 -18.82 13.01
CA PRO A 244 17.09 -19.70 14.14
C PRO A 244 16.45 -19.05 15.36
N THR A 245 15.38 -19.66 15.86
CA THR A 245 14.98 -19.46 17.24
C THR A 245 16.10 -20.00 18.12
N ILE A 246 16.47 -19.27 19.17
CA ILE A 246 17.67 -19.50 20.00
C ILE A 246 17.72 -20.92 20.64
N ASN A 247 16.67 -21.72 20.47
CA ASN A 247 16.57 -23.12 20.91
C ASN A 247 16.86 -24.21 19.86
N LYS A 248 17.34 -23.89 18.64
CA LYS A 248 18.15 -24.88 17.88
C LYS A 248 19.54 -25.04 18.52
N ARG A 249 19.57 -25.34 19.84
CA ARG A 249 20.74 -25.94 20.47
C ARG A 249 20.95 -27.27 19.78
N ARG A 250 22.02 -27.31 18.99
CA ARG A 250 22.81 -28.48 18.61
C ARG A 250 22.39 -29.71 19.41
N GLY A 251 21.61 -30.59 18.79
CA GLY A 251 21.56 -31.99 19.19
C GLY A 251 22.96 -32.55 19.00
N GLY A 252 23.82 -32.39 20.00
CA GLY A 252 25.04 -33.18 20.09
C GLY A 252 24.67 -34.66 20.14
N PRO A 253 25.53 -35.56 19.63
CA PRO A 253 25.25 -36.99 19.69
C PRO A 253 25.00 -37.39 21.14
N LYS A 254 23.90 -38.11 21.38
CA LYS A 254 23.68 -38.78 22.66
C LYS A 254 24.77 -39.84 22.78
N LEU A 255 25.69 -39.63 23.73
CA LEU A 255 26.59 -40.67 24.24
C LEU A 255 25.77 -41.74 24.98
#